data_AF-A0A926ZIE6-F1
#
_entry.id   AF-A0A926ZIE6-F1
#
_cell.length_a   1.000
_cell.length_b   1.000
_cell.length_c   1.000
_cell.angle_alpha   90.00
_cell.angle_beta   90.00
_cell.angle_gamma   90.00
#
_symmetry.space_group_name_H-M   'P 1'
#
loop_
_entity.id
_entity.type
_entity.pdbx_description
1 polymer ?
#
loop_
_entity_poly.entity_id
_entity_poly.type
_entity_poly.pdbx_seq_one_letter_code
_entity_poly.pdbx_strand_id
1 'polypeptide(L)'
;MNTVTRDISIANPGFELPFLADNEFTVQDVPGWQVYDPSGLILIPFVSNYAVLNPATYSYPGQAPQGNNVGAIFLGLEPGSGEVALTQTLSSVLEANTTYNLQVKVGNAAPDEFTPFGFPGYRVELLAGDRVIAQDNNTQNPIEGSFGISTVKYTAAANDPNLGKPLQIRLFNTLQGTGAEVGFDDVKLEATKTTIVNAGFEDPPLVKGEEVSYLVIPGWEIYDPSGVIDPNEGSGPAVFNPAPVFYPNGVSEGNNGGGLFNTKGPGSGILGITQKLPLTLEANTVYNLKFDVGNIAPSPDFLDLAGFPGYTVQLMAGDRVIAQDYDTVSPAEGAFVPSSLTYSAAANDPNLGKQLELRVLNLSLREGQEVSFDNFRLDITGLPKGLFNDAYYLQNNPDVAVAVSSGKFASGFAHFGAFGLKEGRTSISPYFNEAAYLETYGDVANGVSTGVFSSGLEHFIYFGYEEQRYSSRSVGQMGNAQDAYLQRYADVAQAVAAGTFISGYDHFLQSGAAEGRIF
;
A
#
# COMPACT_ATOMS: atom_id res chain seq x y z
N MET A 1 -5.82 -1.85 8.78
CA MET A 1 -5.77 -2.93 7.76
C MET A 1 -4.46 -3.71 7.96
N ASN A 2 -4.40 -5.01 7.63
CA ASN A 2 -3.13 -5.80 7.69
C ASN A 2 -2.38 -5.79 6.36
N THR A 3 -2.56 -4.72 5.62
CA THR A 3 -2.00 -4.56 4.30
C THR A 3 -1.55 -3.13 4.12
N VAL A 4 -0.45 -2.95 3.41
CA VAL A 4 -0.02 -1.66 2.89
C VAL A 4 -0.18 -1.71 1.39
N THR A 5 -1.02 -0.82 0.86
CA THR A 5 -1.21 -0.66 -0.58
C THR A 5 -0.38 0.52 -1.05
N ARG A 6 0.30 0.35 -2.18
CA ARG A 6 0.96 1.44 -2.91
C ARG A 6 0.76 1.28 -4.40
N ASP A 7 0.74 2.40 -5.11
CA ASP A 7 0.83 2.39 -6.57
C ASP A 7 2.26 2.10 -7.01
N ILE A 8 2.40 1.29 -8.06
CA ILE A 8 3.66 1.04 -8.74
C ILE A 8 3.77 2.04 -9.89
N SER A 9 4.85 2.83 -9.89
CA SER A 9 5.15 3.77 -10.96
C SER A 9 5.30 3.05 -12.30
N ILE A 10 4.59 3.56 -13.30
CA ILE A 10 4.61 3.15 -14.71
C ILE A 10 4.91 4.41 -15.51
N ALA A 11 5.82 4.32 -16.47
CA ALA A 11 6.12 5.45 -17.35
C ALA A 11 5.01 5.61 -18.39
N ASN A 12 4.52 6.84 -18.58
CA ASN A 12 3.47 7.16 -19.55
C ASN A 12 2.27 6.19 -19.52
N PRO A 13 1.60 6.01 -18.36
CA PRO A 13 0.58 4.96 -18.18
C PRO A 13 -0.72 5.23 -18.93
N GLY A 14 -0.99 6.48 -19.30
CA GLY A 14 -2.12 6.89 -20.15
C GLY A 14 -1.72 7.30 -21.56
N PHE A 15 -0.47 7.06 -21.97
CA PHE A 15 0.00 7.40 -23.31
C PHE A 15 -0.12 8.90 -23.69
N GLU A 16 -0.19 9.82 -22.71
CA GLU A 16 -0.33 11.27 -22.90
C GLU A 16 0.89 11.97 -23.50
N LEU A 17 1.98 11.23 -23.72
CA LEU A 17 3.18 11.73 -24.38
C LEU A 17 3.38 11.03 -25.72
N PRO A 18 3.61 11.78 -26.82
CA PRO A 18 3.63 13.25 -26.90
C PRO A 18 2.22 13.86 -26.84
N PHE A 19 2.15 15.18 -26.67
CA PHE A 19 0.89 15.90 -26.92
C PHE A 19 0.54 15.79 -28.41
N LEU A 20 -0.69 15.37 -28.70
CA LEU A 20 -1.21 15.16 -30.04
C LEU A 20 -2.49 15.97 -30.23
N ALA A 21 -2.68 16.53 -31.42
CA ALA A 21 -3.97 17.12 -31.80
C ALA A 21 -5.03 16.04 -32.03
N ASP A 22 -6.31 16.41 -32.04
CA ASP A 22 -7.42 15.50 -32.33
C ASP A 22 -7.17 14.73 -33.65
N ASN A 23 -7.30 13.40 -33.59
CA ASN A 23 -7.05 12.46 -34.69
C ASN A 23 -5.58 12.34 -35.16
N GLU A 24 -4.62 12.87 -34.40
CA GLU A 24 -3.20 12.71 -34.68
C GLU A 24 -2.66 11.43 -34.00
N PHE A 25 -1.66 10.81 -34.63
CA PHE A 25 -0.98 9.64 -34.11
C PHE A 25 0.51 9.64 -34.42
N THR A 26 1.29 9.00 -33.56
CA THR A 26 2.72 8.74 -33.81
C THR A 26 2.91 7.51 -34.69
N VAL A 27 4.11 7.31 -35.23
CA VAL A 27 4.44 6.10 -35.98
C VAL A 27 5.59 5.38 -35.29
N GLN A 28 5.30 4.23 -34.69
CA GLN A 28 6.28 3.38 -34.01
C GLN A 28 7.06 4.12 -32.91
N ASP A 29 6.42 5.09 -32.26
CA ASP A 29 6.98 5.87 -31.17
C ASP A 29 5.97 5.99 -30.04
N VAL A 30 6.23 5.27 -28.94
CA VAL A 30 5.39 5.27 -27.75
C VAL A 30 6.30 5.51 -26.55
N PRO A 31 6.58 6.79 -26.20
CA PRO A 31 7.47 7.12 -25.10
C PRO A 31 7.15 6.35 -23.82
N GLY A 32 8.16 5.73 -23.20
CA GLY A 32 8.01 4.89 -22.01
C GLY A 32 7.69 3.41 -22.30
N TRP A 33 7.31 3.06 -23.53
CA TRP A 33 6.97 1.70 -23.93
C TRP A 33 7.84 1.22 -25.09
N GLN A 34 8.12 -0.07 -25.11
CA GLN A 34 8.83 -0.73 -26.21
C GLN A 34 7.88 -1.67 -26.94
N VAL A 35 8.20 -2.02 -28.18
CA VAL A 35 7.47 -3.07 -28.89
C VAL A 35 8.03 -4.45 -28.54
N TYR A 36 7.14 -5.39 -28.25
CA TYR A 36 7.42 -6.82 -28.18
C TYR A 36 6.71 -7.50 -29.35
N ASP A 37 7.49 -7.85 -30.37
CA ASP A 37 6.99 -8.43 -31.62
C ASP A 37 7.59 -9.83 -31.83
N PRO A 38 7.05 -10.86 -31.16
CA PRO A 38 7.54 -12.24 -31.30
C PRO A 38 7.22 -12.83 -32.68
N SER A 39 6.27 -12.26 -33.40
CA SER A 39 5.78 -12.75 -34.69
C SER A 39 6.39 -12.02 -35.90
N GLY A 40 7.14 -10.94 -35.68
CA GLY A 40 7.75 -10.13 -36.73
C GLY A 40 6.71 -9.43 -37.61
N LEU A 41 5.58 -9.01 -37.03
CA LEU A 41 4.47 -8.43 -37.78
C LEU A 41 4.61 -6.94 -38.05
N ILE A 42 5.46 -6.20 -37.30
CA ILE A 42 5.68 -4.78 -37.56
C ILE A 42 6.53 -4.62 -38.83
N LEU A 43 5.83 -4.49 -39.95
CA LEU A 43 6.42 -4.40 -41.30
C LEU A 43 6.22 -3.01 -41.90
N ILE A 44 7.33 -2.44 -42.38
CA ILE A 44 7.34 -1.18 -43.10
C ILE A 44 6.70 -1.31 -44.52
N PRO A 45 6.02 -0.25 -45.02
CA PRO A 45 5.84 1.02 -44.34
C PRO A 45 4.52 1.17 -43.56
N PHE A 46 3.43 0.44 -43.85
CA PHE A 46 2.11 0.71 -43.23
C PHE A 46 1.14 -0.49 -43.14
N VAL A 47 1.62 -1.74 -43.03
CA VAL A 47 0.69 -2.90 -42.90
C VAL A 47 0.30 -3.14 -41.45
N SER A 48 1.22 -2.97 -40.52
CA SER A 48 1.00 -3.15 -39.08
C SER A 48 1.83 -2.12 -38.34
N ASN A 49 1.25 -1.51 -37.33
CA ASN A 49 1.82 -0.37 -36.64
C ASN A 49 1.42 -0.34 -35.17
N TYR A 50 2.19 0.40 -34.39
CA TYR A 50 1.85 0.79 -33.03
C TYR A 50 2.10 2.28 -32.86
N ALA A 51 1.29 2.93 -32.03
CA ALA A 51 1.26 4.37 -31.93
C ALA A 51 0.76 4.85 -30.56
N VAL A 52 1.06 6.10 -30.27
CA VAL A 52 0.21 6.94 -29.43
C VAL A 52 -0.79 7.60 -30.38
N LEU A 53 -2.07 7.54 -30.05
CA LEU A 53 -3.17 8.06 -30.84
C LEU A 53 -4.01 8.99 -29.95
N ASN A 54 -4.29 10.21 -30.41
CA ASN A 54 -5.39 11.00 -29.87
C ASN A 54 -6.63 10.68 -30.71
N PRO A 55 -7.54 9.82 -30.22
CA PRO A 55 -8.61 9.31 -31.04
C PRO A 55 -9.69 10.36 -31.28
N ALA A 56 -10.16 10.45 -32.52
CA ALA A 56 -11.32 11.27 -32.82
C ALA A 56 -12.59 10.76 -32.13
N THR A 57 -13.54 11.66 -31.87
CA THR A 57 -14.87 11.32 -31.33
C THR A 57 -15.65 10.27 -32.11
N TYR A 58 -15.37 10.09 -33.41
CA TYR A 58 -16.04 9.05 -34.20
C TYR A 58 -15.46 7.66 -33.93
N SER A 59 -14.16 7.55 -33.60
CA SER A 59 -13.49 6.28 -33.22
C SER A 59 -13.85 5.90 -31.80
N TYR A 60 -13.84 6.86 -30.87
CA TYR A 60 -14.32 6.70 -29.50
C TYR A 60 -15.21 7.88 -29.11
N PRO A 61 -16.55 7.73 -29.13
CA PRO A 61 -17.46 8.79 -28.69
C PRO A 61 -17.25 9.20 -27.23
N GLY A 62 -16.77 8.27 -26.41
CA GLY A 62 -16.41 8.50 -25.01
C GLY A 62 -15.04 9.16 -24.80
N GLN A 63 -14.28 9.43 -25.88
CA GLN A 63 -12.89 9.90 -25.83
C GLN A 63 -11.94 8.93 -25.10
N ALA A 64 -10.67 9.30 -24.95
CA ALA A 64 -9.70 8.54 -24.16
C ALA A 64 -10.15 8.42 -22.68
N PRO A 65 -10.08 7.23 -22.07
CA PRO A 65 -10.41 7.02 -20.65
C PRO A 65 -9.65 7.91 -19.65
N GLN A 66 -8.40 8.26 -19.93
CA GLN A 66 -7.55 9.18 -19.20
C GLN A 66 -6.93 10.18 -20.18
N GLY A 67 -6.97 11.48 -19.86
CA GLY A 67 -6.31 12.49 -20.69
C GLY A 67 -6.91 12.59 -22.09
N ASN A 68 -6.08 12.57 -23.13
CA ASN A 68 -6.48 12.74 -24.53
C ASN A 68 -6.03 11.59 -25.44
N ASN A 69 -5.06 10.78 -25.02
CA ASN A 69 -4.40 9.81 -25.89
C ASN A 69 -4.68 8.37 -25.46
N VAL A 70 -4.39 7.44 -26.36
CA VAL A 70 -4.38 6.00 -26.11
C VAL A 70 -3.15 5.38 -26.77
N GLY A 71 -2.67 4.27 -26.23
CA GLY A 71 -1.71 3.40 -26.90
C GLY A 71 -2.47 2.48 -27.86
N ALA A 72 -2.16 2.54 -29.16
CA ALA A 72 -2.83 1.75 -30.18
C ALA A 72 -1.88 0.73 -30.81
N ILE A 73 -2.38 -0.48 -31.06
CA ILE A 73 -1.69 -1.50 -31.87
C ILE A 73 -2.64 -1.95 -32.98
N PHE A 74 -2.28 -1.60 -34.22
CA PHE A 74 -3.01 -1.96 -35.43
C PHE A 74 -2.28 -3.05 -36.22
N LEU A 75 -2.96 -4.15 -36.53
CA LEU A 75 -2.40 -5.26 -37.30
C LEU A 75 -3.29 -5.53 -38.52
N GLY A 76 -2.94 -4.97 -39.68
CA GLY A 76 -3.66 -5.13 -40.96
C GLY A 76 -3.41 -6.47 -41.67
N LEU A 77 -3.27 -7.55 -40.92
CA LEU A 77 -3.02 -8.91 -41.41
C LEU A 77 -4.22 -9.82 -41.09
N GLU A 78 -4.25 -11.01 -41.69
CA GLU A 78 -5.32 -11.97 -41.42
C GLU A 78 -5.28 -12.48 -39.97
N PRO A 79 -6.45 -12.70 -39.33
CA PRO A 79 -6.53 -13.33 -38.01
C PRO A 79 -5.72 -14.63 -37.93
N GLY A 80 -4.92 -14.77 -36.87
CA GLY A 80 -4.01 -15.89 -36.67
C GLY A 80 -2.60 -15.69 -37.23
N SER A 81 -2.29 -14.55 -37.86
CA SER A 81 -0.94 -14.26 -38.38
C SER A 81 0.13 -14.12 -37.28
N GLY A 82 -0.27 -13.82 -36.05
CA GLY A 82 0.62 -13.66 -34.90
C GLY A 82 0.11 -12.55 -33.97
N GLU A 83 0.97 -12.07 -33.09
CA GLU A 83 0.61 -11.07 -32.07
C GLU A 83 1.74 -10.07 -31.83
N VAL A 84 1.37 -8.87 -31.39
CA VAL A 84 2.31 -7.80 -31.03
C VAL A 84 1.85 -7.15 -29.73
N ALA A 85 2.81 -6.78 -28.87
CA ALA A 85 2.53 -6.03 -27.66
C ALA A 85 3.33 -4.74 -27.53
N LEU A 86 2.78 -3.80 -26.78
CA LEU A 86 3.55 -2.79 -26.06
C LEU A 86 4.02 -3.40 -24.74
N THR A 87 5.29 -3.21 -24.41
CA THR A 87 5.93 -3.75 -23.20
C THR A 87 6.68 -2.69 -22.41
N GLN A 88 6.65 -2.79 -21.09
CA GLN A 88 7.43 -1.94 -20.19
C GLN A 88 7.97 -2.75 -19.01
N THR A 89 9.28 -2.72 -18.82
CA THR A 89 9.93 -3.24 -17.61
C THR A 89 9.97 -2.15 -16.55
N LEU A 90 9.48 -2.46 -15.36
CA LEU A 90 9.37 -1.54 -14.24
C LEU A 90 10.63 -1.57 -13.38
N SER A 91 10.87 -0.50 -12.63
CA SER A 91 11.95 -0.46 -11.62
C SER A 91 11.63 -1.31 -10.38
N SER A 92 10.34 -1.53 -10.13
CA SER A 92 9.84 -2.39 -9.05
C SER A 92 10.07 -3.87 -9.33
N VAL A 93 10.33 -4.63 -8.27
CA VAL A 93 10.53 -6.09 -8.32
C VAL A 93 9.36 -6.83 -7.67
N LEU A 94 9.24 -8.13 -7.97
CA LEU A 94 8.28 -9.00 -7.30
C LEU A 94 8.67 -9.20 -5.82
N GLU A 95 7.77 -8.85 -4.91
CA GLU A 95 7.96 -8.94 -3.46
C GLU A 95 7.12 -10.07 -2.86
N ALA A 96 7.65 -10.70 -1.81
CA ALA A 96 6.94 -11.72 -1.05
C ALA A 96 5.70 -11.16 -0.36
N ASN A 97 4.69 -12.01 -0.18
CA ASN A 97 3.44 -11.70 0.53
C ASN A 97 2.75 -10.45 -0.01
N THR A 98 2.84 -10.23 -1.31
CA THR A 98 2.33 -9.05 -1.98
C THR A 98 1.36 -9.46 -3.08
N THR A 99 0.19 -8.84 -3.05
CA THR A 99 -0.82 -8.96 -4.10
C THR A 99 -0.69 -7.81 -5.05
N TYR A 100 -0.49 -8.11 -6.33
CA TYR A 100 -0.43 -7.16 -7.42
C TYR A 100 -1.78 -7.16 -8.15
N ASN A 101 -2.28 -5.96 -8.43
CA ASN A 101 -3.52 -5.72 -9.17
C ASN A 101 -3.22 -4.78 -10.33
N LEU A 102 -3.12 -5.32 -11.54
CA LEU A 102 -2.94 -4.57 -12.77
C LEU A 102 -4.30 -4.33 -13.42
N GLN A 103 -4.64 -3.08 -13.68
CA GLN A 103 -5.82 -2.67 -14.41
C GLN A 103 -5.44 -1.89 -15.66
N VAL A 104 -6.14 -2.16 -16.76
CA VAL A 104 -5.92 -1.51 -18.05
C VAL A 104 -7.26 -1.29 -18.74
N LYS A 105 -7.49 -0.09 -19.29
CA LYS A 105 -8.61 0.15 -20.19
C LYS A 105 -8.29 -0.41 -21.55
N VAL A 106 -9.17 -1.26 -22.08
CA VAL A 106 -9.00 -1.91 -23.37
C VAL A 106 -10.12 -1.48 -24.30
N GLY A 107 -9.76 -0.81 -25.39
CA GLY A 107 -10.66 -0.19 -26.34
C GLY A 107 -10.83 -1.01 -27.60
N ASN A 108 -12.07 -1.03 -28.10
CA ASN A 108 -12.40 -1.45 -29.47
C ASN A 108 -12.83 -0.20 -30.25
N ALA A 109 -12.00 0.27 -31.18
CA ALA A 109 -12.25 1.51 -31.93
C ALA A 109 -13.38 1.28 -32.93
N ALA A 110 -14.31 2.23 -33.05
CA ALA A 110 -15.36 2.14 -34.06
C ALA A 110 -14.78 2.11 -35.48
N PRO A 111 -15.43 1.41 -36.43
CA PRO A 111 -14.88 1.22 -37.76
C PRO A 111 -14.83 2.53 -38.56
N ASP A 112 -13.78 2.68 -39.35
CA ASP A 112 -13.62 3.78 -40.31
C ASP A 112 -12.97 3.29 -41.63
N GLU A 113 -12.37 4.20 -42.40
CA GLU A 113 -11.72 3.85 -43.68
C GLU A 113 -10.49 2.94 -43.50
N PHE A 114 -9.86 2.96 -42.33
CA PHE A 114 -8.61 2.24 -42.03
C PHE A 114 -8.80 1.13 -40.99
N THR A 115 -9.75 1.29 -40.07
CA THR A 115 -10.06 0.32 -39.02
C THR A 115 -11.29 -0.49 -39.40
N PRO A 116 -11.15 -1.80 -39.68
CA PRO A 116 -12.28 -2.65 -40.03
C PRO A 116 -13.15 -2.94 -38.80
N PHE A 117 -14.43 -3.22 -39.05
CA PHE A 117 -15.38 -3.64 -38.01
C PHE A 117 -14.91 -4.92 -37.29
N GLY A 118 -15.04 -4.93 -35.97
CA GLY A 118 -14.75 -6.07 -35.11
C GLY A 118 -13.59 -5.79 -34.15
N PHE A 119 -13.46 -6.67 -33.15
CA PHE A 119 -12.38 -6.65 -32.18
C PHE A 119 -11.35 -7.79 -32.37
N PRO A 120 -10.06 -7.49 -32.65
CA PRO A 120 -9.05 -8.51 -32.94
C PRO A 120 -8.66 -9.36 -31.71
N GLY A 121 -9.11 -8.94 -30.53
CA GLY A 121 -8.80 -9.57 -29.25
C GLY A 121 -7.51 -9.03 -28.66
N TYR A 122 -7.43 -9.11 -27.33
CA TYR A 122 -6.31 -8.57 -26.57
C TYR A 122 -5.78 -9.57 -25.53
N ARG A 123 -4.59 -9.28 -24.99
CA ARG A 123 -4.08 -9.93 -23.78
C ARG A 123 -3.29 -8.94 -22.94
N VAL A 124 -3.55 -8.89 -21.64
CA VAL A 124 -2.75 -8.14 -20.68
C VAL A 124 -1.96 -9.13 -19.83
N GLU A 125 -0.64 -8.98 -19.80
CA GLU A 125 0.25 -9.85 -19.01
C GLU A 125 0.97 -9.05 -17.93
N LEU A 126 1.08 -9.64 -16.74
CA LEU A 126 2.02 -9.25 -15.70
C LEU A 126 3.11 -10.30 -15.61
N LEU A 127 4.36 -9.86 -15.63
CA LEU A 127 5.55 -10.71 -15.63
C LEU A 127 6.48 -10.38 -14.45
N ALA A 128 7.28 -11.37 -14.04
CA ALA A 128 8.42 -11.21 -13.16
C ALA A 128 9.67 -11.79 -13.84
N GLY A 129 10.59 -10.92 -14.25
CA GLY A 129 11.64 -11.28 -15.21
C GLY A 129 11.00 -11.68 -16.55
N ASP A 130 11.39 -12.85 -17.07
CA ASP A 130 10.85 -13.37 -18.35
C ASP A 130 9.58 -14.22 -18.16
N ARG A 131 9.12 -14.43 -16.92
CA ARG A 131 8.01 -15.32 -16.61
C ARG A 131 6.69 -14.54 -16.51
N VAL A 132 5.70 -14.91 -17.33
CA VAL A 132 4.30 -14.47 -17.13
C VAL A 132 3.77 -15.07 -15.83
N ILE A 133 3.48 -14.23 -14.84
CA ILE A 133 2.99 -14.65 -13.52
C ILE A 133 1.46 -14.60 -13.43
N ALA A 134 0.83 -13.68 -14.17
CA ALA A 134 -0.61 -13.64 -14.35
C ALA A 134 -0.95 -12.96 -15.68
N GLN A 135 -2.15 -13.25 -16.21
CA GLN A 135 -2.64 -12.62 -17.42
C GLN A 135 -4.16 -12.59 -17.45
N ASP A 136 -4.69 -11.64 -18.22
CA ASP A 136 -6.06 -11.61 -18.71
C ASP A 136 -5.99 -11.82 -20.22
N ASN A 137 -6.51 -12.96 -20.69
CA ASN A 137 -6.49 -13.33 -22.09
C ASN A 137 -7.90 -13.18 -22.67
N ASN A 138 -8.18 -11.98 -23.17
CA ASN A 138 -9.39 -11.62 -23.89
C ASN A 138 -10.70 -11.86 -23.12
N THR A 139 -10.75 -11.56 -21.81
CA THR A 139 -11.99 -11.73 -21.03
C THR A 139 -13.00 -10.59 -21.21
N GLN A 140 -12.54 -9.45 -21.72
CA GLN A 140 -13.39 -8.30 -22.03
C GLN A 140 -13.80 -8.34 -23.50
N ASN A 141 -15.02 -7.88 -23.80
CA ASN A 141 -15.53 -7.77 -25.16
C ASN A 141 -16.17 -6.38 -25.37
N PRO A 142 -15.36 -5.31 -25.41
CA PRO A 142 -15.87 -3.95 -25.63
C PRO A 142 -16.58 -3.86 -26.98
N ILE A 143 -17.74 -3.20 -26.99
CA ILE A 143 -18.42 -2.87 -28.24
C ILE A 143 -17.63 -1.81 -29.01
N GLU A 144 -17.91 -1.69 -30.31
CA GLU A 144 -17.35 -0.64 -31.17
C GLU A 144 -17.44 0.75 -30.52
N GLY A 145 -16.32 1.47 -30.52
CA GLY A 145 -16.16 2.79 -29.93
C GLY A 145 -16.20 2.85 -28.40
N SER A 146 -15.93 1.73 -27.71
CA SER A 146 -15.97 1.67 -26.24
C SER A 146 -14.73 1.03 -25.62
N PHE A 147 -14.56 1.24 -24.31
CA PHE A 147 -13.53 0.61 -23.49
C PHE A 147 -14.13 -0.35 -22.46
N GLY A 148 -13.49 -1.51 -22.28
CA GLY A 148 -13.64 -2.39 -21.11
C GLY A 148 -12.49 -2.22 -20.12
N ILE A 149 -12.59 -2.85 -18.95
CA ILE A 149 -11.50 -2.88 -17.95
C ILE A 149 -10.96 -4.30 -17.86
N SER A 150 -9.72 -4.49 -18.27
CA SER A 150 -8.98 -5.71 -18.00
C SER A 150 -8.42 -5.66 -16.58
N THR A 151 -8.46 -6.79 -15.86
CA THR A 151 -7.91 -6.91 -14.50
C THR A 151 -7.05 -8.17 -14.39
N VAL A 152 -5.78 -7.99 -14.02
CA VAL A 152 -4.82 -9.07 -13.79
C VAL A 152 -4.38 -9.04 -12.35
N LYS A 153 -4.63 -10.14 -11.62
CA LYS A 153 -4.30 -10.26 -10.20
C LYS A 153 -3.29 -11.38 -9.96
N TYR A 154 -2.26 -11.09 -9.17
CA TYR A 154 -1.26 -12.09 -8.75
C TYR A 154 -0.89 -11.91 -7.27
N THR A 155 -0.87 -12.98 -6.49
CA THR A 155 -0.38 -12.96 -5.10
C THR A 155 0.91 -13.77 -5.01
N ALA A 156 2.03 -13.09 -4.79
CA ALA A 156 3.33 -13.72 -4.58
C ALA A 156 3.44 -14.23 -3.13
N ALA A 157 3.64 -15.54 -2.96
CA ALA A 157 3.88 -16.14 -1.66
C ALA A 157 5.31 -15.86 -1.15
N ALA A 158 5.56 -16.10 0.14
CA ALA A 158 6.90 -15.95 0.75
C ALA A 158 8.00 -16.78 0.07
N ASN A 159 7.64 -17.88 -0.58
CA ASN A 159 8.55 -18.81 -1.26
C ASN A 159 8.40 -18.78 -2.79
N ASP A 160 7.83 -17.72 -3.36
CA ASP A 160 7.68 -17.58 -4.80
C ASP A 160 9.07 -17.67 -5.50
N PRO A 161 9.24 -18.50 -6.54
CA PRO A 161 10.54 -18.68 -7.19
C PRO A 161 11.00 -17.45 -8.00
N ASN A 162 10.12 -16.47 -8.25
CA ASN A 162 10.41 -15.28 -9.05
C ASN A 162 10.66 -14.02 -8.20
N LEU A 163 10.75 -14.14 -6.87
CA LEU A 163 11.01 -13.01 -5.97
C LEU A 163 12.28 -12.26 -6.35
N GLY A 164 12.23 -10.92 -6.24
CA GLY A 164 13.33 -10.03 -6.58
C GLY A 164 13.58 -9.83 -8.08
N LYS A 165 12.81 -10.47 -8.96
CA LYS A 165 12.87 -10.21 -10.40
C LYS A 165 12.09 -8.93 -10.74
N PRO A 166 12.55 -8.11 -11.71
CA PRO A 166 11.82 -6.93 -12.17
C PRO A 166 10.42 -7.28 -12.67
N LEU A 167 9.43 -6.46 -12.33
CA LEU A 167 8.09 -6.58 -12.90
C LEU A 167 8.10 -6.07 -14.35
N GLN A 168 7.28 -6.67 -15.20
CA GLN A 168 7.06 -6.20 -16.57
C GLN A 168 5.57 -6.32 -16.93
N ILE A 169 5.07 -5.39 -17.74
CA ILE A 169 3.71 -5.37 -18.26
C ILE A 169 3.77 -5.58 -19.78
N ARG A 170 2.86 -6.37 -20.35
CA ARG A 170 2.65 -6.46 -21.80
C ARG A 170 1.19 -6.29 -22.16
N LEU A 171 0.92 -5.49 -23.19
CA LEU A 171 -0.41 -5.16 -23.70
C LEU A 171 -0.48 -5.59 -25.17
N PHE A 172 -1.16 -6.71 -25.45
CA PHE A 172 -1.17 -7.35 -26.76
C PHE A 172 -2.40 -6.98 -27.59
N ASN A 173 -2.18 -6.77 -28.87
CA ASN A 173 -3.15 -7.15 -29.90
C ASN A 173 -2.82 -8.60 -30.32
N THR A 174 -3.77 -9.52 -30.09
CA THR A 174 -3.56 -10.97 -30.32
C THR A 174 -3.97 -11.41 -31.73
N LEU A 175 -4.67 -10.55 -32.47
CA LEU A 175 -5.16 -10.78 -33.82
C LEU A 175 -5.84 -12.16 -33.99
N GLN A 176 -6.66 -12.57 -33.02
CA GLN A 176 -7.42 -13.83 -33.06
C GLN A 176 -8.89 -13.62 -33.47
N GLY A 177 -9.40 -12.39 -33.31
CA GLY A 177 -10.76 -11.99 -33.66
C GLY A 177 -10.87 -11.30 -35.00
N THR A 178 -12.10 -10.91 -35.36
CA THR A 178 -12.37 -9.99 -36.48
C THR A 178 -11.93 -8.58 -36.11
N GLY A 179 -11.40 -7.76 -37.01
CA GLY A 179 -10.89 -6.42 -36.65
C GLY A 179 -9.37 -6.36 -36.71
N ALA A 180 -8.80 -5.20 -36.44
CA ALA A 180 -7.35 -4.99 -36.59
C ALA A 180 -6.69 -4.18 -35.46
N GLU A 181 -7.44 -3.37 -34.71
CA GLU A 181 -6.88 -2.45 -33.71
C GLU A 181 -7.32 -2.78 -32.29
N VAL A 182 -6.41 -2.59 -31.34
CA VAL A 182 -6.73 -2.50 -29.90
C VAL A 182 -6.16 -1.21 -29.35
N GLY A 183 -7.01 -0.45 -28.65
CA GLY A 183 -6.59 0.71 -27.85
C GLY A 183 -6.33 0.32 -26.39
N PHE A 184 -5.32 0.92 -25.77
CA PHE A 184 -4.99 0.77 -24.36
C PHE A 184 -4.85 2.13 -23.69
N ASP A 185 -5.33 2.23 -22.45
CA ASP A 185 -5.23 3.46 -21.67
C ASP A 185 -5.33 3.18 -20.16
N ASP A 186 -5.03 4.18 -19.32
CA ASP A 186 -5.19 4.17 -17.87
C ASP A 186 -4.55 2.94 -17.20
N VAL A 187 -3.30 2.62 -17.56
CA VAL A 187 -2.56 1.47 -17.04
C VAL A 187 -2.18 1.73 -15.58
N LYS A 188 -2.76 0.95 -14.65
CA LYS A 188 -2.52 1.06 -13.20
C LYS A 188 -2.03 -0.25 -12.63
N LEU A 189 -1.01 -0.22 -11.79
CA LEU A 189 -0.54 -1.37 -11.05
C LEU A 189 -0.45 -1.04 -9.57
N GLU A 190 -1.31 -1.65 -8.77
CA GLU A 190 -1.26 -1.56 -7.31
C GLU A 190 -0.52 -2.76 -6.73
N ALA A 191 0.25 -2.53 -5.66
CA ALA A 191 0.88 -3.57 -4.85
C ALA A 191 0.39 -3.48 -3.41
N THR A 192 -0.30 -4.52 -2.96
CA THR A 192 -0.87 -4.65 -1.62
C THR A 192 -0.10 -5.70 -0.84
N LYS A 193 0.78 -5.25 0.05
CA LYS A 193 1.64 -6.10 0.86
C LYS A 193 0.99 -6.47 2.18
N THR A 194 0.84 -7.75 2.47
CA THR A 194 0.38 -8.23 3.77
C THR A 194 1.46 -7.95 4.83
N THR A 195 1.09 -7.21 5.88
CA THR A 195 2.03 -6.77 6.92
C THR A 195 2.08 -7.70 8.11
N ILE A 196 0.93 -8.20 8.56
CA ILE A 196 0.81 -9.18 9.64
C ILE A 196 0.08 -10.41 9.08
N VAL A 197 0.76 -11.55 9.08
CA VAL A 197 0.22 -12.86 8.67
C VAL A 197 -0.64 -13.41 9.78
N ASN A 198 -1.81 -13.94 9.44
CA ASN A 198 -2.75 -14.56 10.39
C ASN A 198 -3.05 -13.67 11.61
N ALA A 199 -3.36 -12.40 11.32
CA ALA A 199 -3.49 -11.35 12.33
C ALA A 199 -4.72 -11.47 13.24
N GLY A 200 -5.75 -12.19 12.80
CA GLY A 200 -6.94 -12.56 13.60
C GLY A 200 -6.96 -14.04 13.99
N PHE A 201 -5.86 -14.78 13.77
CA PHE A 201 -5.78 -16.21 14.11
C PHE A 201 -6.81 -17.13 13.41
N GLU A 202 -7.37 -16.69 12.28
CA GLU A 202 -8.35 -17.45 11.48
C GLU A 202 -7.77 -18.68 10.76
N ASP A 203 -6.43 -18.80 10.70
CA ASP A 203 -5.75 -19.98 10.19
C ASP A 203 -5.14 -20.80 11.34
N PRO A 204 -5.54 -22.08 11.51
CA PRO A 204 -6.51 -22.81 10.70
C PRO A 204 -7.96 -22.50 11.05
N PRO A 205 -8.90 -22.75 10.12
CA PRO A 205 -10.32 -22.61 10.41
C PRO A 205 -10.75 -23.65 11.44
N LEU A 206 -11.36 -23.21 12.54
CA LEU A 206 -11.83 -24.07 13.62
C LEU A 206 -13.37 -24.09 13.66
N VAL A 207 -13.94 -25.20 14.13
CA VAL A 207 -15.38 -25.25 14.42
C VAL A 207 -15.68 -24.65 15.80
N LYS A 208 -16.90 -24.18 16.01
CA LYS A 208 -17.27 -23.51 17.26
C LYS A 208 -17.11 -24.41 18.49
N GLY A 209 -16.43 -23.87 19.51
CA GLY A 209 -16.10 -24.59 20.75
C GLY A 209 -14.85 -25.45 20.65
N GLU A 210 -14.15 -25.41 19.52
CA GLU A 210 -12.87 -26.08 19.33
C GLU A 210 -11.73 -25.17 19.79
N GLU A 211 -10.77 -25.77 20.47
CA GLU A 211 -9.49 -25.16 20.79
C GLU A 211 -8.39 -26.11 20.33
N VAL A 212 -7.39 -25.55 19.66
CA VAL A 212 -6.21 -26.30 19.27
C VAL A 212 -4.97 -25.59 19.82
N SER A 213 -4.33 -26.24 20.79
CA SER A 213 -3.02 -25.82 21.28
C SER A 213 -1.96 -26.17 20.23
N TYR A 214 -1.31 -25.15 19.69
CA TYR A 214 -0.30 -25.32 18.66
C TYR A 214 1.09 -25.13 19.24
N LEU A 215 1.99 -26.07 18.94
CA LEU A 215 3.43 -25.80 18.98
C LEU A 215 3.87 -24.84 17.84
N VAL A 216 3.00 -24.56 16.86
CA VAL A 216 3.22 -23.60 15.75
C VAL A 216 1.88 -23.01 15.28
N ILE A 217 1.64 -21.72 15.55
CA ILE A 217 0.51 -20.98 14.95
C ILE A 217 0.95 -20.51 13.55
N PRO A 218 0.19 -20.76 12.46
CA PRO A 218 0.55 -20.28 11.14
C PRO A 218 0.88 -18.78 11.13
N GLY A 219 2.07 -18.43 10.64
CA GLY A 219 2.57 -17.06 10.61
C GLY A 219 3.25 -16.57 11.89
N TRP A 220 3.25 -17.34 12.98
CA TRP A 220 3.81 -16.91 14.27
C TRP A 220 4.81 -17.94 14.82
N GLU A 221 5.91 -17.44 15.37
CA GLU A 221 6.94 -18.24 16.03
C GLU A 221 6.78 -18.17 17.54
N ILE A 222 7.15 -19.24 18.24
CA ILE A 222 7.17 -19.26 19.70
C ILE A 222 8.24 -18.29 20.22
N TYR A 223 7.88 -17.52 21.25
CA TYR A 223 8.81 -16.74 22.05
C TYR A 223 8.75 -17.20 23.51
N ASP A 224 9.73 -18.00 23.93
CA ASP A 224 9.83 -18.54 25.29
C ASP A 224 11.21 -18.32 25.91
N PRO A 225 11.54 -17.08 26.32
CA PRO A 225 12.83 -16.78 26.93
C PRO A 225 12.95 -17.34 28.36
N SER A 226 11.84 -17.76 28.97
CA SER A 226 11.79 -18.20 30.36
C SER A 226 11.73 -19.72 30.52
N GLY A 227 11.59 -20.47 29.42
CA GLY A 227 11.41 -21.93 29.46
C GLY A 227 10.09 -22.33 30.11
N VAL A 228 9.04 -21.51 29.94
CA VAL A 228 7.73 -21.72 30.54
C VAL A 228 6.92 -22.71 29.70
N ILE A 229 7.08 -22.73 28.38
CA ILE A 229 6.29 -23.58 27.51
C ILE A 229 6.58 -25.05 27.81
N ASP A 230 5.52 -25.78 28.15
CA ASP A 230 5.53 -27.21 28.36
C ASP A 230 4.23 -27.80 27.82
N PRO A 231 4.27 -28.48 26.66
CA PRO A 231 3.09 -29.08 26.05
C PRO A 231 2.43 -30.15 26.92
N ASN A 232 3.15 -30.74 27.87
CA ASN A 232 2.60 -31.77 28.76
C ASN A 232 1.85 -31.15 29.95
N GLU A 233 2.14 -29.89 30.29
CA GLU A 233 1.50 -29.14 31.37
C GLU A 233 0.52 -28.07 30.85
N GLY A 234 0.29 -28.04 29.54
CA GLY A 234 -0.67 -27.14 28.87
C GLY A 234 -0.16 -25.71 28.63
N SER A 235 1.02 -25.33 29.12
CA SER A 235 1.58 -23.99 28.91
C SER A 235 2.04 -23.79 27.47
N GLY A 236 1.50 -22.78 26.79
CA GLY A 236 1.85 -22.47 25.41
C GLY A 236 0.83 -21.59 24.69
N PRO A 237 1.09 -21.27 23.41
CA PRO A 237 0.14 -20.57 22.56
C PRO A 237 -0.93 -21.52 22.01
N ALA A 238 -2.14 -21.00 21.78
CA ALA A 238 -3.27 -21.72 21.21
C ALA A 238 -4.05 -20.84 20.23
N VAL A 239 -4.78 -21.47 19.32
CA VAL A 239 -5.85 -20.83 18.54
C VAL A 239 -7.17 -21.48 18.94
N PHE A 240 -8.19 -20.67 19.18
CA PHE A 240 -9.48 -21.14 19.66
C PHE A 240 -10.64 -20.48 18.91
N ASN A 241 -11.73 -21.22 18.70
CA ASN A 241 -13.04 -20.69 18.33
C ASN A 241 -13.97 -20.85 19.53
N PRO A 242 -14.22 -19.79 20.32
CA PRO A 242 -14.69 -19.96 21.67
C PRO A 242 -16.15 -20.39 21.76
N ALA A 243 -16.43 -21.26 22.72
CA ALA A 243 -17.79 -21.48 23.16
C ALA A 243 -18.35 -20.21 23.86
N PRO A 244 -19.66 -19.92 23.77
CA PRO A 244 -20.25 -18.72 24.36
C PRO A 244 -20.12 -18.63 25.90
N VAL A 245 -19.81 -19.73 26.58
CA VAL A 245 -19.54 -19.72 28.02
C VAL A 245 -18.26 -18.96 28.37
N PHE A 246 -17.26 -19.00 27.48
CA PHE A 246 -15.96 -18.36 27.66
C PHE A 246 -15.97 -16.91 27.16
N TYR A 247 -16.58 -16.69 25.99
CA TYR A 247 -16.74 -15.37 25.37
C TYR A 247 -18.19 -15.23 24.87
N PRO A 248 -19.11 -14.69 25.70
CA PRO A 248 -20.53 -14.59 25.34
C PRO A 248 -20.82 -13.79 24.08
N ASN A 249 -19.95 -12.80 23.79
CA ASN A 249 -20.04 -11.95 22.60
C ASN A 249 -19.16 -12.47 21.43
N GLY A 250 -18.48 -13.60 21.60
CA GLY A 250 -17.48 -14.10 20.65
C GLY A 250 -16.15 -13.35 20.71
N VAL A 251 -15.30 -13.63 19.72
CA VAL A 251 -14.05 -12.92 19.45
C VAL A 251 -14.31 -11.58 18.75
N SER A 252 -13.28 -10.75 18.60
CA SER A 252 -13.42 -9.38 18.10
C SER A 252 -13.45 -9.28 16.57
N GLU A 253 -12.89 -10.27 15.87
CA GLU A 253 -12.85 -10.41 14.42
C GLU A 253 -12.95 -11.88 14.04
N GLY A 254 -13.50 -12.17 12.85
CA GLY A 254 -13.59 -13.55 12.38
C GLY A 254 -14.32 -14.51 13.32
N ASN A 255 -13.77 -15.71 13.46
CA ASN A 255 -14.31 -16.79 14.31
C ASN A 255 -13.34 -17.23 15.41
N ASN A 256 -12.05 -16.95 15.25
CA ASN A 256 -10.98 -17.45 16.07
C ASN A 256 -10.30 -16.33 16.88
N GLY A 257 -9.59 -16.73 17.93
CA GLY A 257 -8.68 -15.88 18.68
C GLY A 257 -7.42 -16.63 19.05
N GLY A 258 -6.36 -15.89 19.39
CA GLY A 258 -5.09 -16.44 19.88
C GLY A 258 -5.03 -16.40 21.40
N GLY A 259 -4.79 -17.53 22.06
CA GLY A 259 -4.60 -17.63 23.51
C GLY A 259 -3.14 -17.83 23.88
N LEU A 260 -2.67 -17.18 24.95
CA LEU A 260 -1.34 -17.44 25.54
C LEU A 260 -1.52 -17.97 26.97
N PHE A 261 -1.31 -19.27 27.15
CA PHE A 261 -1.60 -19.99 28.39
C PHE A 261 -0.35 -20.27 29.22
N ASN A 262 -0.37 -19.92 30.50
CA ASN A 262 0.70 -20.18 31.46
C ASN A 262 0.15 -20.83 32.75
N THR A 263 0.35 -22.14 32.89
CA THR A 263 -0.08 -22.92 34.06
C THR A 263 0.86 -22.83 35.25
N LYS A 264 2.08 -22.33 35.07
CA LYS A 264 3.10 -22.26 36.14
C LYS A 264 2.83 -21.14 37.16
N GLY A 265 1.89 -20.25 36.83
CA GLY A 265 1.40 -19.22 37.74
C GLY A 265 2.33 -17.99 37.88
N PRO A 266 1.93 -17.00 38.69
CA PRO A 266 2.58 -15.69 38.72
C PRO A 266 4.06 -15.74 39.08
N GLY A 267 4.89 -15.00 38.33
CA GLY A 267 6.34 -14.94 38.54
C GLY A 267 7.12 -16.12 37.94
N SER A 268 6.46 -17.04 37.24
CA SER A 268 7.10 -18.15 36.51
C SER A 268 7.92 -17.70 35.29
N GLY A 269 7.71 -16.47 34.82
CA GLY A 269 8.35 -15.91 33.64
C GLY A 269 7.35 -15.57 32.55
N ILE A 270 7.86 -15.16 31.40
CA ILE A 270 7.07 -14.73 30.24
C ILE A 270 7.12 -15.77 29.13
N LEU A 271 6.01 -15.91 28.41
CA LEU A 271 5.91 -16.65 27.16
C LEU A 271 5.05 -15.89 26.17
N GLY A 272 5.17 -16.24 24.90
CA GLY A 272 4.22 -15.79 23.90
C GLY A 272 4.66 -16.15 22.49
N ILE A 273 4.33 -15.26 21.57
CA ILE A 273 4.57 -15.44 20.15
C ILE A 273 5.22 -14.20 19.54
N THR A 274 5.94 -14.41 18.45
CA THR A 274 6.58 -13.34 17.68
C THR A 274 6.37 -13.53 16.19
N GLN A 275 6.34 -12.44 15.44
CA GLN A 275 6.29 -12.44 13.98
C GLN A 275 7.18 -11.34 13.42
N LYS A 276 8.17 -11.75 12.62
CA LYS A 276 8.93 -10.82 11.80
C LYS A 276 8.04 -10.28 10.68
N LEU A 277 7.93 -8.96 10.61
CA LEU A 277 7.14 -8.30 9.59
C LEU A 277 7.99 -8.15 8.31
N PRO A 278 7.37 -8.17 7.12
CA PRO A 278 8.08 -7.98 5.86
C PRO A 278 8.33 -6.48 5.59
N LEU A 279 8.66 -5.73 6.63
CA LEU A 279 8.82 -4.28 6.66
C LEU A 279 10.10 -3.91 7.39
N THR A 280 10.70 -2.79 7.00
CA THR A 280 11.78 -2.15 7.74
C THR A 280 11.31 -0.83 8.32
N LEU A 281 11.98 -0.37 9.38
CA LEU A 281 11.70 0.95 9.95
C LEU A 281 12.13 2.05 8.98
N GLU A 282 11.20 2.94 8.63
CA GLU A 282 11.39 4.03 7.68
C GLU A 282 11.32 5.39 8.36
N ALA A 283 12.05 6.35 7.81
CA ALA A 283 12.12 7.71 8.32
C ALA A 283 10.84 8.50 8.01
N ASN A 284 10.44 9.36 8.95
CA ASN A 284 9.23 10.18 8.87
C ASN A 284 7.95 9.35 8.69
N THR A 285 7.93 8.19 9.34
CA THR A 285 6.84 7.23 9.26
C THR A 285 6.25 6.99 10.64
N VAL A 286 4.92 7.00 10.72
CA VAL A 286 4.16 6.68 11.92
C VAL A 286 3.60 5.27 11.77
N TYR A 287 3.90 4.42 12.75
CA TYR A 287 3.42 3.05 12.87
C TYR A 287 2.41 3.00 14.01
N ASN A 288 1.15 2.69 13.68
CA ASN A 288 0.09 2.52 14.65
C ASN A 288 -0.37 1.07 14.65
N LEU A 289 0.07 0.31 15.66
CA LEU A 289 -0.35 -1.07 15.85
C LEU A 289 -1.58 -1.07 16.77
N LYS A 290 -2.66 -1.66 16.29
CA LYS A 290 -3.92 -1.86 17.02
C LYS A 290 -4.19 -3.36 17.15
N PHE A 291 -4.83 -3.76 18.22
CA PHE A 291 -5.16 -5.15 18.51
C PHE A 291 -6.22 -5.20 19.60
N ASP A 292 -6.87 -6.34 19.78
CA ASP A 292 -7.88 -6.55 20.80
C ASP A 292 -7.33 -7.53 21.85
N VAL A 293 -7.50 -7.22 23.13
CA VAL A 293 -7.02 -8.02 24.27
C VAL A 293 -8.22 -8.66 24.95
N GLY A 294 -8.20 -9.98 25.09
CA GLY A 294 -9.25 -10.79 25.69
C GLY A 294 -8.87 -11.31 27.07
N ASN A 295 -9.88 -11.38 27.94
CA ASN A 295 -9.80 -12.10 29.21
C ASN A 295 -10.88 -13.19 29.22
N ILE A 296 -10.48 -14.45 29.29
CA ILE A 296 -11.39 -15.60 29.22
C ILE A 296 -12.27 -15.68 30.49
N ALA A 297 -13.53 -16.06 30.35
CA ALA A 297 -14.39 -16.29 31.52
C ALA A 297 -14.10 -17.65 32.18
N PRO A 298 -14.13 -17.74 33.52
CA PRO A 298 -14.02 -19.02 34.21
C PRO A 298 -15.25 -19.88 33.91
N SER A 299 -15.06 -21.20 33.85
CA SER A 299 -16.14 -22.17 33.67
C SER A 299 -16.09 -23.24 34.76
N PRO A 300 -17.22 -23.60 35.40
CA PRO A 300 -17.26 -24.68 36.39
C PRO A 300 -16.86 -26.05 35.85
N ASP A 301 -16.96 -26.23 34.52
CA ASP A 301 -16.73 -27.49 33.83
C ASP A 301 -15.28 -27.60 33.29
N PHE A 302 -14.46 -26.57 33.46
CA PHE A 302 -13.08 -26.49 32.98
C PHE A 302 -12.12 -26.04 34.10
N LEU A 303 -10.82 -25.98 33.81
CA LEU A 303 -9.81 -25.45 34.75
C LEU A 303 -10.21 -24.05 35.24
N ASP A 304 -9.88 -23.71 36.48
CA ASP A 304 -10.12 -22.37 37.00
C ASP A 304 -9.19 -21.37 36.29
N LEU A 305 -9.77 -20.64 35.34
CA LEU A 305 -9.11 -19.62 34.53
C LEU A 305 -9.36 -18.20 35.07
N ALA A 306 -9.94 -18.07 36.27
CA ALA A 306 -10.25 -16.78 36.84
C ALA A 306 -8.99 -15.90 36.97
N GLY A 307 -9.19 -14.59 36.80
CA GLY A 307 -8.12 -13.59 36.84
C GLY A 307 -7.61 -13.19 35.46
N PHE A 308 -6.55 -12.38 35.44
CA PHE A 308 -5.94 -11.86 34.22
C PHE A 308 -4.44 -11.67 34.44
N PRO A 309 -3.57 -12.47 33.79
CA PRO A 309 -2.13 -12.53 34.10
C PRO A 309 -1.37 -11.26 33.74
N GLY A 310 -2.00 -10.37 32.98
CA GLY A 310 -1.38 -9.21 32.37
C GLY A 310 -0.59 -9.58 31.12
N TYR A 311 -0.33 -8.57 30.29
CA TYR A 311 0.21 -8.77 28.96
C TYR A 311 1.18 -7.69 28.53
N THR A 312 1.94 -7.97 27.48
CA THR A 312 2.55 -6.90 26.68
C THR A 312 2.52 -7.22 25.20
N VAL A 313 2.33 -6.18 24.39
CA VAL A 313 2.55 -6.21 22.95
C VAL A 313 3.68 -5.24 22.63
N GLN A 314 4.68 -5.71 21.89
CA GLN A 314 5.89 -4.96 21.56
C GLN A 314 6.03 -4.85 20.04
N LEU A 315 6.30 -3.64 19.56
CA LEU A 315 6.85 -3.40 18.23
C LEU A 315 8.37 -3.26 18.36
N MET A 316 9.08 -4.05 17.57
CA MET A 316 10.54 -4.16 17.58
C MET A 316 11.13 -3.60 16.28
N ALA A 317 12.34 -3.08 16.34
CA ALA A 317 13.17 -2.78 15.17
C ALA A 317 14.56 -3.43 15.34
N GLY A 318 14.80 -4.55 14.66
CA GLY A 318 15.87 -5.49 15.01
C GLY A 318 15.67 -5.97 16.46
N ASP A 319 16.74 -5.94 17.27
CA ASP A 319 16.68 -6.43 18.66
C ASP A 319 16.10 -5.44 19.68
N ARG A 320 15.65 -4.26 19.23
CA ARG A 320 15.20 -3.17 20.12
C ARG A 320 13.69 -3.06 20.15
N VAL A 321 13.10 -3.08 21.35
CA VAL A 321 11.72 -2.63 21.59
C VAL A 321 11.66 -1.14 21.29
N ILE A 322 10.91 -0.76 20.26
CA ILE A 322 10.75 0.65 19.85
C ILE A 322 9.45 1.24 20.39
N ALA A 323 8.41 0.44 20.53
CA ALA A 323 7.19 0.79 21.24
C ALA A 323 6.61 -0.45 21.94
N GLN A 324 5.95 -0.24 23.07
CA GLN A 324 5.27 -1.32 23.79
C GLN A 324 3.99 -0.80 24.43
N ASP A 325 2.96 -1.64 24.39
CA ASP A 325 1.84 -1.60 25.30
C ASP A 325 2.13 -2.59 26.44
N TYR A 326 2.26 -2.09 27.65
CA TYR A 326 2.55 -2.90 28.83
C TYR A 326 1.36 -2.85 29.76
N ASP A 327 0.49 -3.85 29.65
CA ASP A 327 -0.62 -4.10 30.57
C ASP A 327 -1.52 -2.87 30.81
N THR A 328 -1.82 -2.10 29.76
CA THR A 328 -2.58 -0.84 29.89
C THR A 328 -4.09 -1.03 29.95
N VAL A 329 -4.61 -2.15 29.43
CA VAL A 329 -6.03 -2.50 29.53
C VAL A 329 -6.21 -3.76 30.38
N SER A 330 -7.35 -3.86 31.06
CA SER A 330 -7.73 -5.05 31.83
C SER A 330 -9.17 -5.43 31.46
N PRO A 331 -9.36 -6.30 30.47
CA PRO A 331 -10.69 -6.72 30.05
C PRO A 331 -11.43 -7.43 31.19
N ALA A 332 -12.75 -7.24 31.25
CA ALA A 332 -13.60 -8.06 32.12
C ALA A 332 -13.58 -9.52 31.64
N GLU A 333 -13.83 -10.46 32.55
CA GLU A 333 -13.97 -11.87 32.20
C GLU A 333 -15.01 -12.08 31.09
N GLY A 334 -14.62 -12.82 30.06
CA GLY A 334 -15.38 -13.10 28.84
C GLY A 334 -15.51 -11.93 27.86
N ALA A 335 -14.62 -10.94 27.94
CA ALA A 335 -14.65 -9.78 27.06
C ALA A 335 -13.30 -9.50 26.37
N PHE A 336 -13.39 -8.90 25.19
CA PHE A 336 -12.27 -8.26 24.49
C PHE A 336 -12.35 -6.73 24.63
N VAL A 337 -11.20 -6.08 24.76
CA VAL A 337 -11.07 -4.61 24.77
C VAL A 337 -9.98 -4.20 23.77
N PRO A 338 -10.24 -3.19 22.92
CA PRO A 338 -9.23 -2.68 22.00
C PRO A 338 -8.09 -1.99 22.72
N SER A 339 -6.87 -2.23 22.24
CA SER A 339 -5.66 -1.50 22.61
C SER A 339 -4.84 -1.11 21.39
N SER A 340 -3.84 -0.25 21.60
CA SER A 340 -2.92 0.18 20.56
C SER A 340 -1.60 0.69 21.12
N LEU A 341 -0.56 0.65 20.29
CA LEU A 341 0.70 1.35 20.52
C LEU A 341 1.09 2.11 19.25
N THR A 342 1.75 3.25 19.42
CA THR A 342 2.22 4.09 18.31
C THR A 342 3.72 4.31 18.41
N TYR A 343 4.40 4.19 17.29
CA TYR A 343 5.81 4.57 17.13
C TYR A 343 5.95 5.55 15.97
N SER A 344 6.71 6.62 16.17
CA SER A 344 7.00 7.61 15.12
C SER A 344 8.49 7.67 14.89
N ALA A 345 8.95 7.12 13.77
CA ALA A 345 10.35 7.12 13.38
C ALA A 345 10.70 8.46 12.73
N ALA A 346 11.45 9.30 13.44
CA ALA A 346 11.95 10.55 12.88
C ALA A 346 13.05 10.30 11.83
N ALA A 347 13.38 11.33 11.04
CA ALA A 347 14.45 11.26 10.03
C ALA A 347 15.83 10.82 10.56
N ASN A 348 16.09 11.01 11.86
CA ASN A 348 17.34 10.68 12.53
C ASN A 348 17.21 9.49 13.50
N ASP A 349 16.17 8.67 13.37
CA ASP A 349 15.99 7.49 14.22
C ASP A 349 17.19 6.52 14.08
N PRO A 350 17.81 6.07 15.19
CA PRO A 350 18.98 5.19 15.12
C PRO A 350 18.67 3.76 14.66
N ASN A 351 17.39 3.39 14.50
CA ASN A 351 16.95 2.06 14.10
C ASN A 351 16.43 1.98 12.65
N LEU A 352 16.56 3.06 11.88
CA LEU A 352 16.16 3.08 10.47
C LEU A 352 16.80 1.93 9.68
N GLY A 353 16.00 1.34 8.78
CA GLY A 353 16.40 0.21 7.95
C GLY A 353 16.42 -1.14 8.66
N LYS A 354 16.19 -1.21 9.98
CA LYS A 354 16.07 -2.51 10.68
C LYS A 354 14.70 -3.14 10.41
N GLN A 355 14.66 -4.46 10.32
CA GLN A 355 13.41 -5.22 10.16
C GLN A 355 12.49 -5.00 11.38
N LEU A 356 11.20 -4.81 11.11
CA LEU A 356 10.17 -4.74 12.14
C LEU A 356 9.77 -6.15 12.60
N GLU A 357 9.50 -6.31 13.89
CA GLU A 357 8.99 -7.54 14.48
C GLU A 357 7.90 -7.20 15.51
N LEU A 358 6.85 -8.02 15.55
CA LEU A 358 5.77 -7.93 16.53
C LEU A 358 5.93 -9.05 17.55
N ARG A 359 5.89 -8.72 18.84
CA ARG A 359 5.92 -9.70 19.92
C ARG A 359 4.71 -9.53 20.84
N VAL A 360 4.06 -10.63 21.19
CA VAL A 360 2.82 -10.67 21.97
C VAL A 360 3.02 -11.65 23.11
N LEU A 361 2.85 -11.20 24.35
CA LEU A 361 3.32 -11.91 25.54
C LEU A 361 2.27 -11.97 26.65
N ASN A 362 2.18 -13.15 27.27
CA ASN A 362 1.64 -13.33 28.60
C ASN A 362 2.76 -13.03 29.60
N LEU A 363 2.52 -12.07 30.50
CA LEU A 363 3.53 -11.61 31.45
C LEU A 363 3.55 -12.40 32.76
N SER A 364 2.48 -13.15 33.06
CA SER A 364 2.31 -13.87 34.32
C SER A 364 2.60 -13.01 35.56
N LEU A 365 2.10 -11.76 35.58
CA LEU A 365 2.34 -10.80 36.65
C LEU A 365 1.49 -11.08 37.89
N ARG A 366 0.30 -11.62 37.69
CA ARG A 366 -0.74 -11.79 38.71
C ARG A 366 -1.64 -12.97 38.35
N GLU A 367 -2.60 -13.25 39.23
CA GLU A 367 -3.60 -14.31 39.07
C GLU A 367 -4.29 -14.26 37.69
N GLY A 368 -4.59 -15.42 37.13
CA GLY A 368 -4.95 -15.64 35.73
C GLY A 368 -3.88 -16.47 35.02
N GLN A 369 -4.32 -17.38 34.14
CA GLN A 369 -3.42 -18.26 33.38
C GLN A 369 -3.35 -17.86 31.90
N GLU A 370 -4.42 -17.27 31.37
CA GLU A 370 -4.54 -16.94 29.95
C GLU A 370 -4.70 -15.44 29.72
N VAL A 371 -4.07 -14.95 28.67
CA VAL A 371 -4.52 -13.74 27.98
C VAL A 371 -4.77 -14.09 26.52
N SER A 372 -5.87 -13.61 25.97
CA SER A 372 -6.22 -13.82 24.57
C SER A 372 -5.97 -12.54 23.75
N PHE A 373 -5.75 -12.70 22.46
CA PHE A 373 -5.55 -11.61 21.51
C PHE A 373 -6.27 -11.90 20.21
N ASP A 374 -6.61 -10.83 19.51
CA ASP A 374 -7.26 -10.92 18.20
C ASP A 374 -7.03 -9.62 17.41
N ASN A 375 -7.28 -9.69 16.10
CA ASN A 375 -7.53 -8.55 15.24
C ASN A 375 -6.38 -7.53 15.22
N PHE A 376 -5.14 -8.02 15.13
CA PHE A 376 -3.97 -7.18 14.96
C PHE A 376 -4.10 -6.38 13.66
N ARG A 377 -3.70 -5.10 13.67
CA ARG A 377 -3.71 -4.19 12.52
C ARG A 377 -2.53 -3.24 12.63
N LEU A 378 -1.71 -3.16 11.58
CA LEU A 378 -0.63 -2.17 11.50
C LEU A 378 -0.96 -1.13 10.44
N ASP A 379 -1.39 0.04 10.90
CA ASP A 379 -1.57 1.21 10.03
C ASP A 379 -0.26 1.99 9.96
N ILE A 380 0.20 2.26 8.74
CA ILE A 380 1.47 2.95 8.48
C ILE A 380 1.16 4.23 7.72
N THR A 381 1.48 5.36 8.33
CA THR A 381 1.36 6.67 7.70
C THR A 381 2.75 7.21 7.47
N GLY A 382 3.24 7.07 6.23
CA GLY A 382 4.45 7.76 5.77
C GLY A 382 4.12 9.19 5.41
N LEU A 383 4.90 10.16 5.88
CA LEU A 383 4.88 11.48 5.28
C LEU A 383 5.76 11.47 4.03
N PRO A 384 5.40 12.24 2.99
CA PRO A 384 6.31 12.52 1.89
C PRO A 384 7.71 12.88 2.41
N LYS A 385 8.73 12.24 1.86
CA LYS A 385 10.10 12.38 2.36
C LYS A 385 10.52 13.84 2.29
N GLY A 386 11.03 14.37 3.40
CA GLY A 386 11.42 15.79 3.53
C GLY A 386 10.26 16.76 3.82
N LEU A 387 9.01 16.28 3.84
CA LEU A 387 7.86 17.13 4.16
C LEU A 387 7.81 17.55 5.62
N PHE A 388 8.27 16.74 6.56
CA PHE A 388 8.24 17.11 7.98
C PHE A 388 9.57 17.72 8.42
N ASN A 389 9.51 18.88 9.05
CA ASN A 389 10.68 19.54 9.63
C ASN A 389 10.45 19.71 11.13
N ASP A 390 11.15 18.89 11.93
CA ASP A 390 10.98 18.86 13.39
C ASP A 390 11.26 20.22 14.04
N ALA A 391 12.33 20.90 13.63
CA ALA A 391 12.69 22.21 14.17
C ALA A 391 11.61 23.26 13.85
N TYR A 392 11.09 23.26 12.62
CA TYR A 392 9.99 24.13 12.21
C TYR A 392 8.71 23.83 12.99
N TYR A 393 8.37 22.54 13.15
CA TYR A 393 7.18 22.13 13.88
C TYR A 393 7.27 22.56 15.35
N LEU A 394 8.40 22.33 16.03
CA LEU A 394 8.59 22.75 17.43
C LEU A 394 8.62 24.27 17.58
N GLN A 395 9.19 25.00 16.62
CA GLN A 395 9.17 26.46 16.61
C GLN A 395 7.74 27.02 16.54
N ASN A 396 6.87 26.39 15.72
CA ASN A 396 5.49 26.83 15.52
C ASN A 396 4.50 26.23 16.54
N ASN A 397 4.94 25.26 17.35
CA ASN A 397 4.14 24.61 18.39
C ASN A 397 4.87 24.62 19.73
N PRO A 398 4.92 25.77 20.44
CA PRO A 398 5.73 25.92 21.65
C PRO A 398 5.32 24.98 22.80
N ASP A 399 4.03 24.62 22.87
CA ASP A 399 3.50 23.66 23.83
C ASP A 399 4.09 22.26 23.60
N VAL A 400 4.28 21.87 22.33
CA VAL A 400 4.95 20.63 21.95
C VAL A 400 6.44 20.70 22.25
N ALA A 401 7.10 21.84 22.00
CA ALA A 401 8.50 22.03 22.38
C ALA A 401 8.75 21.85 23.88
N VAL A 402 7.81 22.29 24.72
CA VAL A 402 7.83 22.03 26.17
C VAL A 402 7.63 20.54 26.47
N ALA A 403 6.71 19.87 25.78
CA ALA A 403 6.47 18.44 25.96
C ALA A 403 7.68 17.58 25.56
N VAL A 404 8.37 17.92 24.47
CA VAL A 404 9.61 17.25 24.03
C VAL A 404 10.75 17.51 25.00
N SER A 405 10.99 18.77 25.39
CA SER A 405 12.08 19.10 26.33
C SER A 405 11.88 18.52 27.74
N SER A 406 10.64 18.25 28.14
CA SER A 406 10.32 17.53 29.39
C SER A 406 10.34 16.00 29.24
N GLY A 407 10.69 15.48 28.06
CA GLY A 407 10.80 14.05 27.78
C GLY A 407 9.46 13.32 27.62
N LYS A 408 8.33 14.04 27.52
CA LYS A 408 7.02 13.42 27.25
C LYS A 408 6.92 12.85 25.84
N PHE A 409 7.63 13.45 24.89
CA PHE A 409 7.76 12.97 23.52
C PHE A 409 9.24 12.94 23.11
N ALA A 410 9.61 11.96 22.29
CA ALA A 410 10.99 11.83 21.79
C ALA A 410 11.37 12.93 20.79
N SER A 411 10.40 13.49 20.06
CA SER A 411 10.59 14.54 19.04
C SER A 411 9.26 15.26 18.75
N GLY A 412 9.32 16.35 17.99
CA GLY A 412 8.11 17.00 17.46
C GLY A 412 7.33 16.07 16.53
N PHE A 413 8.03 15.26 15.73
CA PHE A 413 7.44 14.25 14.87
C PHE A 413 6.68 13.17 15.68
N ALA A 414 7.21 12.76 16.84
CA ALA A 414 6.54 11.83 17.73
C ALA A 414 5.22 12.40 18.27
N HIS A 415 5.20 13.68 18.64
CA HIS A 415 3.95 14.35 18.97
C HIS A 415 3.01 14.44 17.76
N PHE A 416 3.52 14.82 16.60
CA PHE A 416 2.72 14.98 15.39
C PHE A 416 2.02 13.68 14.98
N GLY A 417 2.74 12.57 14.99
CA GLY A 417 2.19 11.25 14.66
C GLY A 417 1.15 10.74 15.66
N ALA A 418 1.37 11.00 16.96
CA ALA A 418 0.43 10.57 18.00
C ALA A 418 -0.83 11.46 18.07
N PHE A 419 -0.67 12.78 17.91
CA PHE A 419 -1.70 13.78 18.18
C PHE A 419 -1.82 14.84 17.09
N GLY A 420 -0.70 15.40 16.61
CA GLY A 420 -0.71 16.61 15.81
C GLY A 420 -1.59 16.57 14.55
N LEU A 421 -1.59 15.47 13.79
CA LEU A 421 -2.47 15.35 12.62
C LEU A 421 -3.95 15.41 13.00
N LYS A 422 -4.35 14.68 14.05
CA LYS A 422 -5.74 14.65 14.56
C LYS A 422 -6.16 15.97 15.20
N GLU A 423 -5.21 16.69 15.79
CA GLU A 423 -5.41 18.05 16.31
C GLU A 423 -5.54 19.10 15.20
N GLY A 424 -5.36 18.73 13.92
CA GLY A 424 -5.36 19.66 12.80
C GLY A 424 -4.14 20.58 12.78
N ARG A 425 -2.99 20.14 13.32
CA ARG A 425 -1.76 20.94 13.29
C ARG A 425 -1.08 20.84 11.93
N THR A 426 -1.21 21.90 11.14
CA THR A 426 -0.76 21.91 9.74
C THR A 426 0.62 22.50 9.50
N SER A 427 1.19 23.18 10.51
CA SER A 427 2.52 23.83 10.43
C SER A 427 3.67 22.83 10.63
N ILE A 428 3.75 21.82 9.77
CA ILE A 428 4.73 20.72 9.87
C ILE A 428 6.06 21.00 9.18
N SER A 429 6.08 21.94 8.24
CA SER A 429 7.29 22.41 7.56
C SER A 429 7.03 23.74 6.84
N PRO A 430 8.09 24.43 6.38
CA PRO A 430 7.92 25.60 5.52
C PRO A 430 7.39 25.26 4.12
N TYR A 431 7.31 23.98 3.76
CA TYR A 431 7.00 23.53 2.41
C TYR A 431 5.53 23.15 2.21
N PHE A 432 4.74 23.11 3.28
CA PHE A 432 3.29 22.95 3.22
C PHE A 432 2.58 24.19 3.78
N ASN A 433 1.57 24.68 3.06
CA ASN A 433 0.73 25.79 3.51
C ASN A 433 -0.75 25.44 3.37
N GLU A 434 -1.39 25.17 4.51
CA GLU A 434 -2.80 24.81 4.61
C GLU A 434 -3.73 25.80 3.89
N ALA A 435 -3.57 27.10 4.16
CA ALA A 435 -4.47 28.12 3.62
C ALA A 435 -4.38 28.18 2.08
N ALA A 436 -3.16 28.15 1.54
CA ALA A 436 -2.95 28.12 0.09
C ALA A 436 -3.46 26.82 -0.54
N TYR A 437 -3.32 25.69 0.16
CA TYR A 437 -3.82 24.40 -0.30
C TYR A 437 -5.35 24.42 -0.44
N LEU A 438 -6.05 24.88 0.59
CA LEU A 438 -7.52 24.95 0.59
C LEU A 438 -8.06 26.04 -0.35
N GLU A 439 -7.32 27.14 -0.55
CA GLU A 439 -7.68 28.16 -1.54
C GLU A 439 -7.58 27.61 -2.97
N THR A 440 -6.59 26.74 -3.23
CA THR A 440 -6.37 26.13 -4.55
C THR A 440 -7.36 25.00 -4.83
N TYR A 441 -7.61 24.13 -3.86
CA TYR A 441 -8.43 22.92 -4.02
C TYR A 441 -9.76 23.06 -3.28
N GLY A 442 -10.73 23.67 -3.96
CA GLY A 442 -12.05 23.96 -3.39
C GLY A 442 -12.85 22.71 -2.98
N ASP A 443 -12.62 21.57 -3.64
CA ASP A 443 -13.16 20.27 -3.26
C ASP A 443 -12.61 19.79 -1.92
N VAL A 444 -11.30 19.98 -1.67
CA VAL A 444 -10.67 19.70 -0.38
C VAL A 444 -11.19 20.65 0.70
N ALA A 445 -11.30 21.94 0.41
CA ALA A 445 -11.88 22.91 1.33
C ALA A 445 -13.30 22.51 1.77
N ASN A 446 -14.11 22.02 0.83
CA ASN A 446 -15.42 21.47 1.15
C ASN A 446 -15.33 20.21 2.02
N GLY A 447 -14.43 19.28 1.70
CA GLY A 447 -14.16 18.07 2.49
C GLY A 447 -13.75 18.37 3.93
N VAL A 448 -12.89 19.37 4.15
CA VAL A 448 -12.52 19.85 5.49
C VAL A 448 -13.73 20.46 6.20
N SER A 449 -14.48 21.34 5.52
CA SER A 449 -15.65 22.01 6.12
C SER A 449 -16.78 21.05 6.52
N THR A 450 -16.87 19.90 5.85
CA THR A 450 -17.87 18.84 6.10
C THR A 450 -17.36 17.75 7.04
N GLY A 451 -16.11 17.87 7.52
CA GLY A 451 -15.50 16.94 8.47
C GLY A 451 -15.04 15.62 7.86
N VAL A 452 -14.96 15.52 6.52
CA VAL A 452 -14.37 14.36 5.83
C VAL A 452 -12.87 14.29 6.11
N PHE A 453 -12.21 15.45 6.17
CA PHE A 453 -10.82 15.60 6.59
C PHE A 453 -10.73 16.55 7.77
N SER A 454 -9.84 16.27 8.71
CA SER A 454 -9.52 17.14 9.85
C SER A 454 -8.75 18.39 9.40
N SER A 455 -8.04 18.30 8.26
CA SER A 455 -7.30 19.41 7.63
C SER A 455 -6.99 19.12 6.16
N GLY A 456 -6.63 20.15 5.40
CA GLY A 456 -6.07 20.03 4.06
C GLY A 456 -4.74 19.27 4.05
N LEU A 457 -3.93 19.41 5.11
CA LEU A 457 -2.73 18.59 5.30
C LEU A 457 -3.05 17.10 5.35
N GLU A 458 -4.12 16.70 6.05
CA GLU A 458 -4.55 15.30 6.10
C GLU A 458 -4.87 14.77 4.70
N HIS A 459 -5.65 15.52 3.93
CA HIS A 459 -5.89 15.18 2.52
C HIS A 459 -4.58 15.11 1.74
N PHE A 460 -3.68 16.08 1.90
CA PHE A 460 -2.42 16.12 1.18
C PHE A 460 -1.55 14.89 1.44
N ILE A 461 -1.42 14.48 2.70
CA ILE A 461 -0.63 13.30 3.10
C ILE A 461 -1.19 12.02 2.49
N TYR A 462 -2.51 11.84 2.53
CA TYR A 462 -3.15 10.58 2.12
C TYR A 462 -3.46 10.50 0.63
N PHE A 463 -3.66 11.64 -0.03
CA PHE A 463 -4.14 11.70 -1.42
C PHE A 463 -3.38 12.74 -2.23
N GLY A 464 -3.36 13.99 -1.76
CA GLY A 464 -2.90 15.13 -2.55
C GLY A 464 -1.46 15.01 -3.06
N TYR A 465 -0.57 14.36 -2.31
CA TYR A 465 0.82 14.15 -2.73
C TYR A 465 0.93 13.34 -4.02
N GLU A 466 0.23 12.21 -4.08
CA GLU A 466 0.20 11.29 -5.23
C GLU A 466 -0.65 11.87 -6.38
N GLU A 467 -1.73 12.58 -6.04
CA GLU A 467 -2.55 13.31 -7.02
C GLU A 467 -1.84 14.54 -7.63
N GLN A 468 -0.59 14.80 -7.22
CA GLN A 468 0.19 15.96 -7.63
C GLN A 468 -0.48 17.30 -7.32
N ARG A 469 -1.22 17.35 -6.22
CA ARG A 469 -1.87 18.54 -5.69
C ARG A 469 -0.96 19.17 -4.63
N TYR A 470 -0.35 20.31 -4.93
CA TYR A 470 0.69 20.90 -4.09
C TYR A 470 0.29 22.26 -3.53
N SER A 471 0.69 22.55 -2.29
CA SER A 471 0.63 23.90 -1.75
C SER A 471 1.92 24.64 -2.10
N SER A 472 1.90 25.51 -3.12
CA SER A 472 3.03 26.42 -3.34
C SER A 472 2.68 27.83 -2.84
N ARG A 473 3.58 28.42 -2.06
CA ARG A 473 3.49 29.81 -1.61
C ARG A 473 4.36 30.68 -2.52
N SER A 474 3.88 30.92 -3.73
CA SER A 474 4.47 31.89 -4.66
C SER A 474 3.36 32.83 -5.10
N VAL A 475 3.47 34.06 -4.60
CA VAL A 475 2.57 35.19 -4.87
C VAL A 475 2.10 35.21 -6.33
N GLY A 476 0.80 34.94 -6.55
CA GLY A 476 0.06 35.50 -7.67
C GLY A 476 0.19 34.87 -9.06
N GLN A 477 0.58 33.60 -9.22
CA GLN A 477 0.38 32.89 -10.49
C GLN A 477 -0.28 31.53 -10.30
N MET A 478 -1.53 31.45 -10.75
CA MET A 478 -2.31 30.23 -10.92
C MET A 478 -1.60 29.34 -11.94
N GLY A 479 -1.35 28.08 -11.57
CA GLY A 479 -0.84 27.03 -12.45
C GLY A 479 0.69 26.96 -12.54
N ASN A 480 1.25 25.89 -11.98
CA ASN A 480 2.55 25.28 -12.29
C ASN A 480 3.86 25.66 -11.58
N ALA A 481 3.86 25.90 -10.26
CA ALA A 481 5.12 25.93 -9.49
C ALA A 481 6.05 24.75 -9.81
N GLN A 482 5.49 23.56 -10.03
CA GLN A 482 6.22 22.41 -10.55
C GLN A 482 6.75 22.61 -11.97
N ASP A 483 5.97 22.99 -12.98
CA ASP A 483 6.53 23.13 -14.33
C ASP A 483 7.57 24.26 -14.36
N ALA A 484 7.38 25.34 -13.60
CA ALA A 484 8.38 26.39 -13.44
C ALA A 484 9.67 25.82 -12.82
N TYR A 485 9.56 24.93 -11.84
CA TYR A 485 10.69 24.20 -11.25
C TYR A 485 11.36 23.27 -12.26
N LEU A 486 10.60 22.46 -13.00
CA LEU A 486 11.12 21.52 -14.00
C LEU A 486 11.74 22.25 -15.21
N GLN A 487 11.17 23.38 -15.63
CA GLN A 487 11.76 24.25 -16.66
C GLN A 487 13.06 24.89 -16.17
N ARG A 488 13.13 25.26 -14.89
CA ARG A 488 14.33 25.86 -14.29
C ARG A 488 15.45 24.83 -14.11
N TYR A 489 15.10 23.60 -13.76
CA TYR A 489 16.04 22.53 -13.44
C TYR A 489 15.84 21.33 -14.37
N ALA A 490 16.47 21.41 -15.54
CA ALA A 490 16.35 20.37 -16.58
C ALA A 490 16.82 18.98 -16.12
N ASP A 491 17.77 18.91 -15.18
CA ASP A 491 18.20 17.66 -14.54
C ASP A 491 17.07 17.02 -13.72
N VAL A 492 16.26 17.83 -13.04
CA VAL A 492 15.08 17.35 -12.33
C VAL A 492 14.00 16.91 -13.31
N ALA A 493 13.77 17.66 -14.39
CA ALA A 493 12.82 17.25 -15.43
C ALA A 493 13.18 15.86 -16.00
N GLN A 494 14.47 15.60 -16.24
CA GLN A 494 14.95 14.28 -16.65
C GLN A 494 14.74 13.22 -15.58
N ALA A 495 15.02 13.53 -14.31
CA ALA A 495 14.85 12.59 -13.21
C ALA A 495 13.37 12.22 -12.99
N VAL A 496 12.46 13.18 -13.15
CA VAL A 496 11.00 12.96 -13.08
C VAL A 496 10.53 12.16 -14.30
N ALA A 497 10.98 12.50 -15.51
CA ALA A 497 10.65 11.73 -16.72
C ALA A 497 11.18 10.29 -16.67
N ALA A 498 12.30 10.06 -15.98
CA ALA A 498 12.86 8.73 -15.72
C ALA A 498 12.21 8.01 -14.53
N GLY A 499 11.20 8.60 -13.88
CA GLY A 499 10.51 8.03 -12.72
C GLY A 499 11.36 7.95 -11.44
N THR A 500 12.48 8.67 -11.38
CA THR A 500 13.34 8.73 -10.17
C THR A 500 12.68 9.53 -9.05
N PHE A 501 11.90 10.56 -9.41
CA PHE A 501 11.05 11.32 -8.51
C PHE A 501 9.63 11.33 -9.09
N ILE A 502 8.63 11.30 -8.22
CA ILE A 502 7.22 11.35 -8.61
C ILE A 502 6.92 12.70 -9.26
N SER A 503 7.60 13.76 -8.82
CA SER A 503 7.36 15.11 -9.29
C SER A 503 8.53 16.07 -9.00
N GLY A 504 8.45 17.28 -9.55
CA GLY A 504 9.40 18.34 -9.20
C GLY A 504 9.34 18.74 -7.72
N TYR A 505 8.15 18.69 -7.12
CA TYR A 505 7.97 18.95 -5.68
C TYR A 505 8.56 17.83 -4.83
N ASP A 506 8.39 16.57 -5.24
CA ASP A 506 9.01 15.41 -4.60
C ASP A 506 10.54 15.52 -4.61
N HIS A 507 11.14 15.86 -5.76
CA HIS A 507 12.58 16.17 -5.82
C HIS A 507 12.95 17.33 -4.88
N PHE A 508 12.17 18.40 -4.86
CA PHE A 508 12.47 19.55 -4.03
C PHE A 508 12.48 19.21 -2.54
N LEU A 509 11.50 18.45 -2.05
CA LEU A 509 11.46 18.00 -0.66
C LEU A 509 12.61 17.08 -0.30
N GLN A 510 12.93 16.11 -1.17
CA GLN A 510 13.95 15.10 -0.90
C GLN A 510 15.38 15.64 -1.01
N SER A 511 15.63 16.53 -1.98
CA SER A 511 16.99 16.96 -2.35
C SER A 511 17.08 18.46 -2.61
N GLY A 512 16.14 19.02 -3.39
CA GLY A 512 16.26 20.37 -3.92
C GLY A 512 16.39 21.46 -2.84
N ALA A 513 15.69 21.34 -1.72
CA ALA A 513 15.81 22.27 -0.60
C ALA A 513 17.22 22.26 0.02
N ALA A 514 17.82 21.08 0.20
CA ALA A 514 19.19 20.92 0.71
C ALA A 514 20.23 21.42 -0.30
N GLU A 515 19.94 21.31 -1.58
CA GLU A 515 20.76 21.83 -2.68
C GLU A 515 20.62 23.35 -2.88
N GLY A 516 19.73 24.02 -2.12
CA GLY A 516 19.48 25.46 -2.22
C GLY A 516 18.66 25.86 -3.45
N ARG A 517 17.96 24.91 -4.08
CA ARG A 517 17.04 25.20 -5.19
C ARG A 517 15.82 25.94 -4.69
N ILE A 518 15.18 26.72 -5.57
CA ILE A 518 13.94 27.45 -5.29
C ILE A 518 12.81 26.78 -6.05
N PHE A 519 11.81 26.28 -5.31
CA PHE A 519 10.56 25.74 -5.81
C PHE A 519 9.60 26.85 -6.23
#